data_AF-A0A2V9RYR2-F1
#
_entry.id   AF-A0A2V9RYR2-F1
#
_cell.length_a   1.000
_cell.length_b   1.000
_cell.length_c   1.000
_cell.angle_alpha   90.00
_cell.angle_beta   90.00
_cell.angle_gamma   90.00
#
_symmetry.space_group_name_H-M   'P 1'
#
loop_
_entity.id
_entity.type
_entity.pdbx_description
1 polymer ?
#
loop_
_entity_poly.entity_id
_entity_poly.type
_entity_poly.pdbx_seq_one_letter_code
_entity_poly.pdbx_strand_id
1 'polypeptide(L)'
;MRPRRWFSIVLLISATFSSVSAQTTSAASTTSIQNSSGPAFDVRAAVDAYLATVPADQRAGSDAYFEGGYGLLLWDFVSTVIAMWLLLQLRISARMRSWAERLTRFKVLQTAIYSVAFIVLVSVVTFPLTCYEGFVREHKYGLSNQTFGAWMRDQVIMLAVTAVLGGVLLSILFA
;
A
#
# COMPACT_ATOMS: atom_id res chain seq x y z
N MET A 1 -24.10 -19.99 -26.01
CA MET A 1 -22.85 -20.56 -25.46
C MET A 1 -22.19 -19.53 -24.56
N ARG A 2 -21.88 -19.90 -23.31
CA ARG A 2 -21.81 -19.05 -22.10
C ARG A 2 -20.61 -18.07 -22.05
N PRO A 3 -20.79 -16.74 -22.10
CA PRO A 3 -19.72 -15.77 -21.89
C PRO A 3 -20.07 -14.82 -20.73
N ARG A 4 -20.27 -15.34 -19.51
CA ARG A 4 -20.72 -14.50 -18.36
C ARG A 4 -20.07 -14.85 -17.01
N ARG A 5 -19.01 -15.66 -16.98
CA ARG A 5 -18.35 -16.06 -15.71
C ARG A 5 -17.01 -15.35 -15.44
N TRP A 6 -16.39 -14.74 -16.44
CA TRP A 6 -15.13 -14.02 -16.27
C TRP A 6 -15.31 -12.64 -15.64
N PHE A 7 -16.35 -11.89 -16.02
CA PHE A 7 -16.64 -10.60 -15.40
C PHE A 7 -16.99 -10.72 -13.91
N SER A 8 -17.63 -11.80 -13.49
CA SER A 8 -18.00 -12.01 -12.08
C SER A 8 -16.81 -12.35 -11.16
N ILE A 9 -15.68 -12.82 -11.73
CA ILE A 9 -14.47 -13.16 -10.95
C ILE A 9 -13.46 -12.01 -10.98
N VAL A 10 -13.38 -11.26 -12.09
CA VAL A 10 -12.61 -10.00 -12.17
C VAL A 10 -13.16 -8.94 -11.21
N LEU A 11 -14.47 -8.96 -10.95
CA LEU A 11 -15.13 -8.07 -9.99
C LEU A 11 -14.89 -8.47 -8.51
N LEU A 12 -14.36 -9.66 -8.24
CA LEU A 12 -14.10 -10.17 -6.88
C LEU A 12 -12.65 -9.97 -6.39
N ILE A 13 -11.70 -9.62 -7.28
CA ILE A 13 -10.26 -9.49 -6.93
C ILE A 13 -9.74 -8.06 -7.14
N SER A 14 -10.54 -7.12 -7.65
CA SER A 14 -10.15 -5.69 -7.72
C SER A 14 -10.24 -4.95 -6.37
N ALA A 15 -10.44 -5.66 -5.25
CA ALA A 15 -10.61 -5.05 -3.93
C ALA A 15 -9.30 -4.86 -3.13
N THR A 16 -8.12 -4.96 -3.75
CA THR A 16 -6.85 -4.60 -3.09
C THR A 16 -6.31 -3.22 -3.50
N PHE A 17 -7.11 -2.41 -4.20
CA PHE A 17 -7.01 -0.97 -3.95
C PHE A 17 -7.46 -0.77 -2.50
N SER A 18 -6.51 -0.76 -1.57
CA SER A 18 -6.71 -0.03 -0.33
C SER A 18 -6.91 1.42 -0.75
N SER A 19 -8.17 1.79 -0.98
CA SER A 19 -8.58 3.17 -0.86
C SER A 19 -8.13 3.57 0.52
N VAL A 20 -7.02 4.30 0.62
CA VAL A 20 -6.83 5.24 1.72
C VAL A 20 -7.92 6.26 1.49
N SER A 21 -9.14 5.93 1.92
CA SER A 21 -10.08 6.96 2.29
C SER A 21 -9.34 7.76 3.35
N ALA A 22 -9.23 9.06 3.14
CA ALA A 22 -9.16 9.94 4.29
C ALA A 22 -10.41 9.58 5.10
N GLN A 23 -10.23 8.73 6.11
CA GLN A 23 -11.24 8.47 7.10
C GLN A 23 -11.30 9.81 7.85
N THR A 24 -12.08 10.75 7.32
CA THR A 24 -12.78 11.66 8.19
C THR A 24 -13.47 10.73 9.14
N THR A 25 -12.95 10.68 10.37
CA THR A 25 -13.52 9.90 11.46
C THR A 25 -14.98 10.34 11.54
N SER A 26 -15.87 9.64 10.85
CA SER A 26 -17.29 9.77 11.08
C SER A 26 -17.44 9.42 12.53
N ALA A 27 -17.72 10.44 13.34
CA ALA A 27 -17.92 10.35 14.77
C ALA A 27 -18.67 9.06 15.02
N ALA A 28 -18.02 8.16 15.77
CA ALA A 28 -18.52 6.83 16.08
C ALA A 28 -20.03 6.93 16.38
N SER A 29 -20.79 6.04 15.76
CA SER A 29 -22.19 5.81 16.06
C SER A 29 -22.36 5.87 17.56
N THR A 30 -22.88 7.00 18.05
CA THR A 30 -23.10 7.17 19.48
C THR A 30 -24.26 6.26 19.77
N THR A 31 -23.99 5.05 20.26
CA THR A 31 -24.94 4.35 21.10
C THR A 31 -25.28 5.36 22.18
N SER A 32 -26.46 5.97 22.06
CA SER A 32 -26.95 6.95 23.02
C SER A 32 -27.16 6.22 24.33
N ILE A 33 -26.12 6.16 25.16
CA ILE A 33 -26.28 5.91 26.58
C ILE A 33 -26.91 7.19 27.12
N GLN A 34 -28.23 7.28 27.04
CA GLN A 34 -28.99 8.21 27.85
C GLN A 34 -28.85 7.76 29.30
N ASN A 35 -27.83 8.25 29.99
CA ASN A 35 -27.75 8.18 31.44
C ASN A 35 -27.79 9.60 32.00
N SER A 36 -28.96 10.22 31.90
CA SER A 36 -29.27 11.52 32.49
C SER A 36 -29.58 11.37 33.97
N SER A 37 -28.51 11.28 34.79
CA SER A 37 -28.54 11.44 36.25
C SER A 37 -27.17 11.90 36.78
N GLY A 38 -26.73 13.11 36.38
CA GLY A 38 -25.48 13.76 36.82
C GLY A 38 -25.13 14.94 35.89
N PRO A 39 -24.34 15.95 36.32
CA PRO A 39 -23.94 17.05 35.44
C PRO A 39 -23.30 16.46 34.17
N ALA A 40 -23.74 16.92 32.99
CA ALA A 40 -23.34 16.35 31.72
C ALA A 40 -21.81 16.25 31.63
N PHE A 41 -21.28 15.03 31.60
CA PHE A 41 -19.86 14.79 31.46
C PHE A 41 -19.43 15.25 30.07
N ASP A 42 -18.80 16.43 30.01
CA ASP A 42 -18.34 17.02 28.75
C ASP A 42 -17.06 16.31 28.30
N VAL A 43 -17.25 15.38 27.36
CA VAL A 43 -16.16 14.60 26.75
C VAL A 43 -15.13 15.52 26.08
N ARG A 44 -15.52 16.66 25.49
CA ARG A 44 -14.58 17.57 24.82
C ARG A 44 -13.70 18.26 25.84
N ALA A 45 -14.27 18.78 26.92
CA ALA A 45 -13.51 19.39 28.01
C ALA A 45 -12.53 18.40 28.66
N ALA A 46 -12.93 17.14 28.84
CA ALA A 46 -12.05 16.09 29.37
C ALA A 46 -10.92 15.73 28.40
N VAL A 47 -11.20 15.66 27.09
CA VAL A 47 -10.18 15.46 26.04
C VAL A 47 -9.23 16.64 25.99
N ASP A 48 -9.70 17.88 26.04
CA ASP A 48 -8.85 19.08 26.03
C ASP A 48 -7.95 19.15 27.27
N ALA A 49 -8.48 18.79 28.45
CA ALA A 49 -7.70 18.69 29.66
C ALA A 49 -6.62 17.59 29.58
N TYR A 50 -6.94 16.42 29.01
CA TYR A 50 -5.97 15.36 28.75
C TYR A 50 -4.92 15.80 27.72
N LEU A 51 -5.37 16.42 26.63
CA LEU A 51 -4.52 16.98 25.60
C LEU A 51 -3.56 18.01 26.21
N ALA A 52 -4.02 18.89 27.11
CA ALA A 52 -3.15 19.85 27.81
C ALA A 52 -2.01 19.21 28.62
N THR A 53 -2.09 17.91 28.94
CA THR A 53 -0.98 17.17 29.58
C THR A 53 0.13 16.75 28.62
N VAL A 54 -0.14 16.73 27.31
CA VAL A 54 0.85 16.36 26.28
C VAL A 54 1.71 17.59 25.98
N PRO A 55 3.04 17.50 26.13
CA PRO A 55 3.92 18.65 25.95
C PRO A 55 3.95 19.11 24.48
N ALA A 56 4.04 20.42 24.27
CA ALA A 56 3.83 21.07 22.97
C ALA A 56 4.88 20.68 21.91
N ASP A 57 6.07 20.29 22.35
CA ASP A 57 7.17 19.78 21.52
C ASP A 57 6.84 18.41 20.88
N GLN A 58 6.22 17.49 21.63
CA GLN A 58 5.80 16.18 21.11
C GLN A 58 4.62 16.28 20.14
N ARG A 59 3.73 17.26 20.37
CA ARG A 59 2.62 17.57 19.45
C ARG A 59 3.13 18.08 18.12
N ALA A 60 4.00 19.08 18.13
CA ALA A 60 4.58 19.64 16.92
C ALA A 60 5.35 18.60 16.08
N GLY A 61 6.06 17.68 16.72
CA GLY A 61 6.74 16.57 16.04
C GLY A 61 5.77 15.58 15.38
N SER A 62 4.66 15.28 16.06
CA SER A 62 3.59 14.42 15.52
C SER A 62 2.88 15.09 14.35
N ASP A 63 2.48 16.35 14.52
CA ASP A 63 1.77 17.12 13.49
C ASP A 63 2.64 17.25 12.22
N ALA A 64 3.93 17.59 12.36
CA ALA A 64 4.86 17.66 11.23
C ALA A 64 5.04 16.30 10.51
N TYR A 65 5.02 15.19 11.27
CA TYR A 65 5.02 13.86 10.68
C TYR A 65 3.72 13.61 9.90
N PHE A 66 2.55 13.83 10.50
CA PHE A 66 1.25 13.57 9.87
C PHE A 66 0.99 14.46 8.66
N GLU A 67 1.27 15.75 8.75
CA GLU A 67 1.08 16.70 7.64
C GLU A 67 1.98 16.36 6.45
N GLY A 68 3.22 15.95 6.70
CA GLY A 68 4.12 15.46 5.67
C GLY A 68 3.60 14.21 4.94
N GLY A 69 2.72 13.44 5.59
CA GLY A 69 2.06 12.27 5.01
C GLY A 69 1.07 12.61 3.90
N TYR A 70 0.37 13.75 3.99
CA TYR A 70 -0.61 14.13 2.96
C TYR A 70 0.05 14.43 1.60
N GLY A 71 1.24 15.03 1.61
CA GLY A 71 2.02 15.25 0.40
C GLY A 71 2.52 13.95 -0.22
N LEU A 72 2.88 12.97 0.61
CA LEU A 72 3.34 11.66 0.14
C LEU A 72 2.25 10.91 -0.61
N LEU A 73 0.99 10.99 -0.18
CA LEU A 73 -0.13 10.38 -0.90
C LEU A 73 -0.23 10.87 -2.35
N LEU A 74 0.03 12.16 -2.59
CA LEU A 74 0.06 12.70 -3.94
C LEU A 74 1.28 12.20 -4.72
N TRP A 75 2.43 12.06 -4.07
CA TRP A 75 3.64 11.47 -4.67
C TRP A 75 3.49 9.98 -4.98
N ASP A 76 2.79 9.21 -4.15
CA ASP A 76 2.41 7.81 -4.41
C ASP A 76 1.56 7.71 -5.66
N PHE A 77 0.55 8.57 -5.77
CA PHE A 77 -0.31 8.63 -6.94
C PHE A 77 0.49 8.98 -8.20
N VAL A 78 1.31 10.03 -8.15
CA VAL A 78 2.14 10.46 -9.27
C VAL A 78 3.12 9.36 -9.67
N SER A 79 3.78 8.72 -8.71
CA SER A 79 4.73 7.63 -8.97
C SER A 79 4.04 6.42 -9.61
N THR A 80 2.83 6.11 -9.17
CA THR A 80 2.00 5.05 -9.77
C THR A 80 1.64 5.39 -11.22
N VAL A 81 1.21 6.62 -11.49
CA VAL A 81 0.91 7.09 -12.85
C VAL A 81 2.14 7.03 -13.74
N ILE A 82 3.30 7.49 -13.25
CA ILE A 82 4.57 7.43 -13.97
C ILE A 82 4.96 5.98 -14.25
N ALA A 83 4.82 5.08 -13.27
CA ALA A 83 5.12 3.66 -13.43
C ALA A 83 4.27 3.03 -14.55
N MET A 84 2.96 3.26 -14.53
CA MET A 84 2.03 2.74 -15.54
C MET A 84 2.27 3.35 -16.91
N TRP A 85 2.55 4.66 -16.96
CA TRP A 85 2.92 5.34 -18.19
C TRP A 85 4.22 4.78 -18.79
N LEU A 86 5.24 4.56 -17.96
CA LEU A 86 6.52 4.00 -18.37
C LEU A 86 6.38 2.56 -18.90
N LEU A 87 5.57 1.74 -18.23
CA LEU A 87 5.24 0.38 -18.66
C LEU A 87 4.58 0.37 -20.04
N LEU A 88 3.68 1.31 -20.30
CA LEU A 88 2.99 1.45 -21.57
C LEU A 88 3.95 1.95 -22.67
N GLN A 89 4.73 2.99 -22.38
CA GLN A 89 5.62 3.64 -23.33
C GLN A 89 6.75 2.70 -23.79
N LEU A 90 7.34 1.96 -22.85
CA LEU A 90 8.46 1.06 -23.14
C LEU A 90 8.01 -0.28 -23.74
N ARG A 91 6.70 -0.49 -23.90
CA ARG A 91 6.08 -1.77 -24.34
C ARG A 91 6.67 -2.98 -23.58
N ILE A 92 7.08 -2.77 -22.33
CA ILE A 92 7.81 -3.79 -21.57
C ILE A 92 6.91 -5.00 -21.35
N SER A 93 5.60 -4.82 -21.16
CA SER A 93 4.66 -5.93 -21.03
C SER A 93 4.66 -6.86 -22.25
N ALA A 94 4.77 -6.32 -23.47
CA ALA A 94 4.87 -7.14 -24.67
C ALA A 94 6.20 -7.91 -24.70
N ARG A 95 7.30 -7.26 -24.33
CA ARG A 95 8.63 -7.90 -24.27
C ARG A 95 8.70 -8.99 -23.20
N MET A 96 8.11 -8.75 -22.03
CA MET A 96 7.99 -9.74 -20.94
C MET A 96 7.19 -10.95 -21.37
N ARG A 97 6.06 -10.74 -22.04
CA ARG A 97 5.26 -11.84 -22.59
C ARG A 97 6.05 -12.64 -23.62
N SER A 98 6.68 -11.98 -24.60
CA SER A 98 7.50 -12.68 -25.61
C SER A 98 8.69 -13.42 -24.99
N TRP A 99 9.27 -12.89 -23.92
CA TRP A 99 10.34 -13.57 -23.17
C TRP A 99 9.82 -14.81 -22.43
N ALA A 100 8.67 -14.72 -21.75
CA ALA A 100 8.05 -15.85 -21.08
C ALA A 100 7.64 -16.96 -22.06
N GLU A 101 7.10 -16.58 -23.23
CA GLU A 101 6.74 -17.51 -24.32
C GLU A 101 7.96 -18.23 -24.90
N ARG A 102 9.12 -17.56 -24.97
CA ARG A 102 10.38 -18.17 -25.42
C ARG A 102 10.94 -19.16 -24.41
N LEU A 103 10.71 -18.93 -23.11
CA LEU A 103 11.29 -19.76 -22.06
C LEU A 103 10.54 -21.08 -21.87
N THR A 104 9.23 -21.10 -22.11
CA THR A 104 8.42 -22.31 -21.94
C THR A 104 7.21 -22.35 -22.87
N ARG A 105 6.82 -23.57 -23.26
CA ARG A 105 5.62 -23.83 -24.06
C ARG A 105 4.34 -23.96 -23.21
N PHE A 106 4.48 -24.16 -21.90
CA PHE A 106 3.35 -24.36 -21.00
C PHE A 106 2.72 -23.02 -20.59
N LYS A 107 1.46 -22.78 -20.96
CA LYS A 107 0.75 -21.52 -20.71
C LYS A 107 0.73 -21.10 -19.23
N VAL A 108 0.56 -22.07 -18.32
CA VAL A 108 0.57 -21.83 -16.87
C VAL A 108 1.92 -21.27 -16.41
N LEU A 109 3.02 -21.86 -16.90
CA LEU A 109 4.37 -21.43 -16.55
C LEU A 109 4.73 -20.09 -17.23
N GLN A 110 4.20 -19.81 -18.42
CA GLN A 110 4.32 -18.49 -19.04
C GLN A 110 3.68 -17.40 -18.16
N THR A 111 2.48 -17.65 -17.63
CA THR A 111 1.81 -16.74 -16.70
C THR A 111 2.62 -16.53 -15.42
N ALA A 112 3.19 -17.59 -14.85
CA ALA A 112 4.05 -17.51 -13.66
C ALA A 112 5.25 -16.59 -13.90
N ILE A 113 6.00 -16.85 -14.97
CA ILE A 113 7.21 -16.10 -15.34
C ILE A 113 6.88 -14.64 -15.62
N TYR A 114 5.82 -14.38 -16.39
CA TYR A 114 5.34 -13.03 -16.66
C TYR A 114 4.99 -12.29 -15.36
N SER A 115 4.25 -12.95 -14.46
CA SER A 115 3.79 -12.36 -13.20
C SER A 115 4.96 -12.01 -12.28
N VAL A 116 5.93 -12.91 -12.13
CA VAL A 116 7.16 -12.67 -11.35
C VAL A 116 7.93 -11.49 -11.92
N ALA A 117 8.15 -11.47 -13.23
CA ALA A 117 8.87 -10.39 -13.88
C ALA A 117 8.14 -9.05 -13.70
N PHE A 118 6.81 -9.04 -13.82
CA PHE A 118 5.97 -7.85 -13.62
C PHE A 118 6.08 -7.31 -12.19
N ILE A 119 6.00 -8.18 -11.18
CA ILE A 119 6.13 -7.81 -9.77
C ILE A 119 7.50 -7.19 -9.49
N VAL A 120 8.58 -7.81 -9.99
CA VAL A 120 9.94 -7.28 -9.85
C VAL A 120 10.07 -5.90 -10.49
N LEU A 121 9.53 -5.74 -11.70
CA LEU A 121 9.59 -4.47 -12.41
C LEU A 121 8.85 -3.35 -11.67
N VAL A 122 7.63 -3.61 -11.22
CA VAL A 122 6.85 -2.64 -10.43
C VAL A 122 7.60 -2.31 -9.14
N SER A 123 8.13 -3.31 -8.43
CA SER A 123 8.90 -3.11 -7.21
C SER A 123 10.11 -2.21 -7.43
N VAL A 124 10.88 -2.41 -8.51
CA VAL A 124 12.04 -1.56 -8.85
C VAL A 124 11.62 -0.12 -9.13
N VAL A 125 10.49 0.07 -9.81
CA VAL A 125 10.00 1.42 -10.15
C VAL A 125 9.49 2.16 -8.90
N THR A 126 8.82 1.47 -7.99
CA THR A 126 8.30 2.06 -6.75
C THR A 126 9.34 2.12 -5.63
N PHE A 127 10.43 1.36 -5.73
CA PHE A 127 11.48 1.24 -4.71
C PHE A 127 12.05 2.58 -4.21
N PRO A 128 12.34 3.59 -5.06
CA PRO A 128 12.87 4.86 -4.58
C PRO A 128 11.93 5.55 -3.59
N LEU A 129 10.62 5.50 -3.85
CA LEU A 129 9.62 6.07 -2.97
C LEU A 129 9.49 5.24 -1.68
N THR A 130 9.44 3.91 -1.80
CA THR A 130 9.43 2.99 -0.65
C THR A 130 10.63 3.21 0.28
N CYS A 131 11.83 3.46 -0.27
CA CYS A 131 13.03 3.76 0.49
C CYS A 131 12.94 5.11 1.20
N TYR A 132 12.41 6.13 0.51
CA TYR A 132 12.23 7.44 1.12
C TYR A 132 11.24 7.40 2.30
N GLU A 133 10.09 6.75 2.11
CA GLU A 133 9.03 6.70 3.12
C GLU A 133 9.36 5.75 4.26
N GLY A 134 9.79 4.53 3.94
CA GLY A 134 9.99 3.46 4.92
C GLY A 134 11.37 3.42 5.56
N PHE A 135 12.35 4.22 5.10
CA PHE A 135 13.67 4.28 5.73
C PHE A 135 14.07 5.72 6.06
N VAL A 136 14.17 6.59 5.06
CA VAL A 136 14.71 7.95 5.24
C VAL A 136 13.82 8.78 6.17
N ARG A 137 12.50 8.78 5.93
CA ARG A 137 11.54 9.53 6.73
C ARG A 137 11.46 8.97 8.15
N GLU A 138 11.38 7.66 8.32
CA GLU A 138 11.32 7.05 9.65
C GLU A 138 12.57 7.36 10.51
N HIS A 139 13.75 7.37 9.91
CA HIS A 139 14.99 7.75 10.60
C HIS A 139 15.05 9.25 10.92
N LYS A 140 14.55 10.11 10.02
CA LYS A 140 14.49 11.56 10.25
C LYS A 140 13.64 11.91 11.47
N TYR A 141 12.58 11.14 11.73
CA TYR A 141 11.69 11.34 12.89
C TYR A 141 12.04 10.45 14.09
N GLY A 142 13.12 9.66 14.03
CA GLY A 142 13.54 8.77 15.12
C GLY A 142 12.56 7.63 15.41
N LEU A 143 11.69 7.29 14.45
CA LEU A 143 10.68 6.23 14.59
C LEU A 143 11.25 4.84 14.32
N SER A 144 12.41 4.75 13.64
CA SER A 144 13.10 3.50 13.34
C SER A 144 14.55 3.53 13.81
N ASN A 145 14.98 2.41 14.40
CA ASN A 145 16.37 2.15 14.79
C ASN A 145 17.02 1.05 13.92
N GLN A 146 16.34 0.64 12.84
CA GLN A 146 16.78 -0.45 11.99
C GLN A 146 17.90 -0.01 11.05
N THR A 147 18.98 -0.79 10.93
CA THR A 147 20.04 -0.49 9.94
C THR A 147 19.54 -0.67 8.51
N PHE A 148 20.12 0.07 7.56
CA PHE A 148 19.75 -0.03 6.13
C PHE A 148 19.82 -1.47 5.59
N GLY A 149 20.81 -2.26 6.01
CA GLY A 149 20.95 -3.66 5.59
C GLY A 149 19.83 -4.56 6.11
N ALA A 150 19.40 -4.37 7.36
CA ALA A 150 18.28 -5.12 7.92
C ALA A 150 16.96 -4.73 7.24
N TRP A 151 16.75 -3.43 7.01
CA TRP A 151 15.57 -2.93 6.28
C TRP A 151 15.53 -3.46 4.85
N MET A 152 16.65 -3.42 4.13
CA MET A 152 16.74 -3.90 2.75
C MET A 152 16.51 -5.41 2.65
N ARG A 153 16.98 -6.19 3.63
CA ARG A 153 16.67 -7.62 3.73
C ARG A 153 15.15 -7.84 3.81
N ASP A 154 14.45 -7.05 4.61
CA ASP A 154 12.99 -7.17 4.75
C ASP A 154 12.29 -6.83 3.43
N GLN A 155 12.76 -5.82 2.68
CA GLN A 155 12.27 -5.52 1.32
C GLN A 155 12.49 -6.68 0.35
N VAL A 156 13.65 -7.33 0.37
CA VAL A 156 13.96 -8.48 -0.49
C VAL A 156 13.09 -9.69 -0.13
N ILE A 157 12.90 -9.95 1.17
CA ILE A 157 12.02 -11.04 1.63
C ILE A 157 10.58 -10.77 1.18
N MET A 158 10.06 -9.55 1.38
CA MET A 158 8.73 -9.17 0.93
C MET A 158 8.59 -9.33 -0.59
N LEU A 159 9.55 -8.86 -1.37
CA LEU A 159 9.57 -9.03 -2.82
C LEU A 159 9.54 -10.51 -3.22
N ALA A 160 10.38 -11.34 -2.61
CA ALA A 160 10.45 -12.76 -2.90
C ALA A 160 9.12 -13.47 -2.59
N VAL A 161 8.54 -13.19 -1.42
CA VAL A 161 7.25 -13.75 -1.00
C VAL A 161 6.14 -13.31 -1.95
N THR A 162 6.04 -12.02 -2.25
CA THR A 162 5.02 -11.49 -3.17
C THR A 162 5.20 -12.04 -4.58
N ALA A 163 6.43 -12.17 -5.07
CA ALA A 163 6.71 -12.72 -6.39
C ALA A 163 6.30 -14.20 -6.50
N VAL A 164 6.63 -15.02 -5.51
CA VAL A 164 6.28 -16.44 -5.48
C VAL A 164 4.76 -16.61 -5.33
N LEU A 165 4.15 -15.98 -4.32
CA LEU A 165 2.72 -16.11 -4.07
C LEU A 165 1.89 -15.51 -5.21
N GLY A 166 2.25 -14.32 -5.68
CA GLY A 166 1.59 -13.67 -6.81
C GLY A 166 1.74 -14.47 -8.10
N GLY A 167 2.93 -15.00 -8.37
CA GLY A 167 3.19 -15.87 -9.51
C GLY A 167 2.32 -17.13 -9.47
N VAL A 168 2.28 -17.85 -8.35
CA VAL A 168 1.46 -19.06 -8.19
C VAL A 168 -0.03 -18.74 -8.29
N LEU A 169 -0.50 -17.73 -7.57
CA LEU A 169 -1.90 -17.32 -7.55
C LEU A 169 -2.41 -16.97 -8.95
N LEU A 170 -1.66 -16.11 -9.67
CA LEU A 170 -2.03 -15.70 -11.03
C LEU A 170 -1.95 -16.86 -12.00
N SER A 171 -0.98 -17.76 -11.84
CA SER A 171 -0.89 -18.96 -12.67
C SER A 171 -2.09 -19.87 -12.50
N ILE A 172 -2.58 -20.09 -11.28
CA ILE A 172 -3.78 -20.89 -11.00
C ILE A 172 -5.03 -20.19 -11.53
N LEU A 173 -5.13 -18.87 -11.36
CA LEU A 173 -6.29 -18.09 -11.78
C LEU A 173 -6.47 -18.08 -13.31
N PHE A 174 -5.36 -18.08 -14.07
CA PHE A 174 -5.35 -18.03 -15.53
C PHE A 174 -5.02 -19.39 -16.19
N ALA A 175 -4.92 -20.48 -15.42
CA ALA A 175 -4.76 -21.85 -15.93
C ALA A 175 -6.06 -22.37 -16.57
#